data_AF-A0A953B8Z2-F1
#
_entry.id   AF-A0A953B8Z2-F1
#
_cell.length_a   1.000
_cell.length_b   1.000
_cell.length_c   1.000
_cell.angle_alpha   90.00
_cell.angle_beta   90.00
_cell.angle_gamma   90.00
#
_symmetry.space_group_name_H-M   'P 1'
#
loop_
_entity.id
_entity.type
_entity.pdbx_description
1 polymer ?
#
loop_
_entity_poly.entity_id
_entity_poly.type
_entity_poly.pdbx_seq_one_letter_code
_entity_poly.pdbx_strand_id
1 'polypeptide(L)'
;MPSPSDHTHTDPPLWSIGIAVIIILLAPLVLYSLAPTGPIREGDTVFSEGQQHVRIHHTATGKEAKDNTCLLDPNSPLIVVRSLADPPDSSLIAHVQGNPSGEWPFCQVHAEVVLKTHQVFQKPAVFGMVRESLIGLFRR
;
A
#
# COMPACT_ATOMS: atom_id res chain seq x y z
N MET A 1 -64.27 7.50 -30.66
CA MET A 1 -63.45 6.27 -30.63
C MET A 1 -62.13 6.61 -29.95
N PRO A 2 -61.75 5.90 -28.87
CA PRO A 2 -60.59 6.23 -28.04
C PRO A 2 -59.29 5.67 -28.64
N SER A 3 -58.19 6.40 -28.46
CA SER A 3 -56.83 6.00 -28.85
C SER A 3 -56.20 5.16 -27.73
N PRO A 4 -55.58 4.00 -28.00
CA PRO A 4 -54.80 3.30 -26.99
C PRO A 4 -53.41 3.92 -26.92
N SER A 5 -53.15 4.70 -25.88
CA SER A 5 -51.81 4.97 -25.41
C SER A 5 -51.28 3.71 -24.72
N ASP A 6 -50.69 2.80 -25.49
CA ASP A 6 -49.94 1.67 -24.94
C ASP A 6 -48.64 2.20 -24.34
N HIS A 7 -48.63 2.26 -23.02
CA HIS A 7 -47.45 2.48 -22.21
C HIS A 7 -46.47 1.33 -22.47
N THR A 8 -45.42 1.60 -23.24
CA THR A 8 -44.23 0.75 -23.33
C THR A 8 -43.53 0.72 -21.97
N HIS A 9 -44.07 -0.08 -21.05
CA HIS A 9 -43.38 -0.48 -19.83
C HIS A 9 -42.23 -1.39 -20.23
N THR A 10 -41.11 -0.76 -20.55
CA THR A 10 -39.87 -1.45 -20.90
C THR A 10 -39.18 -1.81 -19.60
N ASP A 11 -39.57 -2.95 -19.02
CA ASP A 11 -38.81 -3.53 -17.92
C ASP A 11 -37.35 -3.68 -18.37
N PRO A 12 -36.37 -3.22 -17.57
CA PRO A 12 -34.97 -3.33 -17.95
C PRO A 12 -34.64 -4.82 -18.13
N PRO A 13 -34.05 -5.24 -19.27
CA PRO A 13 -33.74 -6.64 -19.51
C PRO A 13 -32.82 -7.16 -18.40
N LEU A 14 -32.99 -8.41 -17.97
CA LEU A 14 -32.21 -9.00 -16.86
C LEU A 14 -30.69 -8.84 -17.02
N TRP A 15 -30.22 -8.76 -18.26
CA TRP A 15 -28.82 -8.47 -18.60
C TRP A 15 -28.35 -7.08 -18.13
N SER A 16 -29.21 -6.07 -18.22
CA SER A 16 -28.90 -4.71 -17.76
C SER A 16 -28.80 -4.64 -16.23
N ILE A 17 -29.61 -5.42 -15.50
CA ILE A 17 -29.50 -5.56 -14.05
C ILE A 17 -28.17 -6.22 -13.68
N GLY A 18 -27.78 -7.29 -14.39
CA GLY A 18 -26.50 -7.97 -14.17
C GLY A 18 -25.29 -7.04 -14.37
N ILE A 19 -25.30 -6.24 -15.44
CA ILE A 19 -24.24 -5.24 -15.69
C ILE A 19 -24.22 -4.18 -14.59
N ALA A 20 -25.38 -3.66 -14.18
CA ALA A 20 -25.46 -2.65 -13.13
C ALA A 20 -24.86 -3.16 -11.82
N VAL A 21 -25.17 -4.40 -11.41
CA VAL A 21 -24.59 -5.02 -10.21
C VAL A 21 -23.07 -5.14 -10.32
N ILE A 22 -22.55 -5.58 -11.48
CA ILE A 22 -21.10 -5.68 -11.71
C ILE A 22 -20.44 -4.30 -11.59
N ILE A 23 -21.02 -3.26 -12.18
CA ILE A 23 -20.49 -1.89 -12.09
C ILE A 23 -20.52 -1.39 -10.65
N ILE A 24 -21.61 -1.61 -9.92
CA ILE A 24 -21.75 -1.21 -8.51
C ILE A 24 -20.70 -1.90 -7.63
N LEU A 25 -20.31 -3.15 -7.95
CA LEU A 25 -19.27 -3.88 -7.22
C LEU A 25 -17.85 -3.48 -7.64
N LEU A 26 -17.60 -3.23 -8.93
CA LEU A 26 -16.29 -2.88 -9.45
C LEU A 26 -15.94 -1.41 -9.23
N ALA A 27 -16.90 -0.50 -9.31
CA ALA A 27 -16.65 0.94 -9.21
C ALA A 27 -15.98 1.33 -7.88
N PRO A 28 -16.43 0.88 -6.69
CA PRO A 28 -15.74 1.16 -5.44
C PRO A 28 -14.31 0.61 -5.43
N LEU A 29 -14.09 -0.57 -6.01
CA LEU A 29 -12.78 -1.20 -6.07
C LEU A 29 -11.80 -0.38 -6.93
N VAL A 30 -12.25 0.09 -8.09
CA VAL A 30 -11.45 0.94 -8.99
C VAL A 30 -11.22 2.31 -8.37
N LEU A 31 -12.26 2.95 -7.82
CA LEU A 31 -12.13 4.28 -7.22
C LEU A 31 -11.23 4.27 -6.00
N TYR A 32 -11.31 3.24 -5.15
CA TYR A 32 -10.40 3.04 -4.02
C TYR A 32 -8.99 2.63 -4.47
N SER A 33 -8.86 1.99 -5.65
CA SER A 33 -7.54 1.66 -6.21
C SER A 33 -6.74 2.89 -6.64
N LEU A 34 -7.44 3.89 -7.16
CA LEU A 34 -6.89 5.13 -7.71
C LEU A 34 -6.83 6.26 -6.70
N ALA A 35 -7.41 6.05 -5.50
CA ALA A 35 -7.33 7.02 -4.43
C ALA A 35 -5.84 7.34 -4.15
N PRO A 36 -5.43 8.62 -4.23
CA PRO A 36 -4.06 8.99 -3.91
C PRO A 36 -3.73 8.52 -2.51
N THR A 37 -2.59 7.84 -2.35
CA THR A 37 -2.04 7.61 -1.02
C THR A 37 -1.82 8.97 -0.38
N GLY A 38 -2.44 9.23 0.76
CA GLY A 38 -2.26 10.48 1.48
C GLY A 38 -0.79 10.70 1.86
N PRO A 39 -0.43 11.90 2.32
CA PRO A 39 0.92 12.13 2.85
C PRO A 39 1.18 11.15 4.00
N ILE A 40 2.39 10.60 4.05
CA ILE A 40 2.83 9.72 5.12
C ILE A 40 2.84 10.50 6.44
N ARG A 41 2.16 9.96 7.46
CA ARG A 41 2.06 10.55 8.80
C ARG A 41 2.73 9.67 9.83
N GLU A 42 3.03 10.27 10.97
CA GLU A 42 3.48 9.54 12.16
C GLU A 42 2.40 8.55 12.60
N GLY A 43 2.81 7.33 12.93
CA GLY A 43 1.94 6.21 13.25
C GLY A 43 1.47 5.38 12.06
N ASP A 44 1.71 5.82 10.81
CA ASP A 44 1.34 5.03 9.64
C ASP A 44 2.20 3.76 9.52
N THR A 45 1.56 2.67 9.11
CA THR A 45 2.27 1.46 8.67
C THR A 45 2.68 1.61 7.22
N VAL A 46 3.97 1.46 6.95
CA VAL A 46 4.57 1.49 5.62
C VAL A 46 5.40 0.24 5.36
N PHE A 47 5.64 -0.05 4.09
CA PHE A 47 6.47 -1.15 3.62
C PHE A 47 7.55 -0.59 2.71
N SER A 48 8.72 -1.24 2.66
CA SER A 48 9.81 -0.78 1.79
C SER A 48 9.55 -1.13 0.33
N GLU A 49 9.97 -0.24 -0.58
CA GLU A 49 9.99 -0.50 -2.03
C GLU A 49 11.10 -1.51 -2.36
N GLY A 50 10.78 -2.79 -2.27
CA GLY A 50 11.76 -3.86 -2.47
C GLY A 50 12.80 -3.92 -1.34
N GLN A 51 13.85 -4.71 -1.58
CA GLN A 51 14.98 -4.86 -0.67
C GLN A 51 15.98 -3.72 -0.86
N GLN A 52 16.29 -3.00 0.22
CA GLN A 52 17.18 -1.84 0.16
C GLN A 52 18.01 -1.68 1.44
N HIS A 53 19.19 -1.08 1.29
CA HIS A 53 20.07 -0.77 2.43
C HIS A 53 19.67 0.55 3.07
N VAL A 54 19.51 0.53 4.39
CA VAL A 54 18.97 1.66 5.15
C VAL A 54 19.87 1.96 6.33
N ARG A 55 19.92 3.23 6.75
CA ARG A 55 20.76 3.62 7.88
C ARG A 55 20.03 3.39 9.19
N ILE A 56 20.71 2.79 10.15
CA ILE A 56 20.19 2.60 11.51
C ILE A 56 20.36 3.92 12.26
N HIS A 57 19.26 4.45 12.78
CA HIS A 57 19.24 5.59 13.70
C HIS A 57 19.45 5.13 15.14
N HIS A 58 18.73 4.07 15.54
CA HIS A 58 18.81 3.51 16.88
C HIS A 58 18.56 2.00 16.84
N THR A 59 19.29 1.21 17.63
CA THR A 59 18.99 -0.23 17.78
C THR A 59 18.09 -0.47 18.98
N ALA A 60 17.35 -1.57 18.96
CA ALA A 60 16.52 -2.01 20.10
C ALA A 60 17.32 -2.18 21.41
N THR A 61 18.64 -2.34 21.32
CA THR A 61 19.54 -2.56 22.48
C THR A 61 20.20 -1.28 23.00
N GLY A 62 19.88 -0.11 22.44
CA GLY A 62 20.46 1.16 22.85
C GLY A 62 21.94 1.33 22.49
N LYS A 63 22.52 0.38 21.74
CA LYS A 63 23.89 0.47 21.23
C LYS A 63 23.89 1.07 19.83
N GLU A 64 24.82 1.98 19.55
CA GLU A 64 25.15 2.31 18.16
C GLU A 64 25.57 1.03 17.45
N ALA A 65 24.92 0.73 16.32
CA ALA A 65 25.23 -0.45 15.55
C ALA A 65 26.67 -0.35 15.02
N LYS A 66 27.46 -1.42 15.16
CA LYS A 66 28.85 -1.44 14.66
C LYS A 66 28.91 -1.20 13.14
N ASP A 67 27.88 -1.65 12.43
CA ASP A 67 27.55 -1.24 11.07
C ASP A 67 26.30 -0.36 11.11
N ASN A 68 26.42 0.88 10.64
CA ASN A 68 25.32 1.85 10.63
C ASN A 68 24.25 1.55 9.56
N THR A 69 24.30 0.40 8.91
CA THR A 69 23.41 0.03 7.81
C THR A 69 22.88 -1.39 7.97
N CYS A 70 21.63 -1.61 7.58
CA CYS A 70 21.00 -2.93 7.49
C CYS A 70 20.16 -3.05 6.21
N LEU A 71 19.84 -4.27 5.83
CA LEU A 71 18.97 -4.57 4.70
C LEU A 71 17.50 -4.64 5.16
N LEU A 72 16.64 -3.86 4.51
CA LEU A 72 15.22 -3.82 4.81
C LEU A 72 14.46 -4.82 3.92
N ASP A 73 13.58 -5.61 4.53
CA ASP A 73 12.70 -6.56 3.82
C ASP A 73 11.38 -5.86 3.42
N PRO A 74 10.98 -5.87 2.13
CA PRO A 74 9.71 -5.30 1.67
C PRO A 74 8.46 -5.94 2.29
N ASN A 75 8.57 -7.15 2.82
CA ASN A 75 7.47 -7.83 3.49
C ASN A 75 7.39 -7.51 4.98
N SER A 76 8.37 -6.77 5.51
CA SER A 76 8.41 -6.35 6.90
C SER A 76 7.66 -5.03 7.09
N PRO A 77 6.62 -4.99 7.94
CA PRO A 77 5.94 -3.73 8.24
C PRO A 77 6.84 -2.80 9.04
N LEU A 78 6.75 -1.51 8.73
CA LEU A 78 7.46 -0.42 9.37
C LEU A 78 6.45 0.56 9.93
N ILE A 79 6.65 1.08 11.13
CA ILE A 79 5.80 2.13 11.70
C ILE A 79 6.55 3.44 11.64
N VAL A 80 5.96 4.45 11.02
CA VAL A 80 6.56 5.78 10.94
C VAL A 80 6.57 6.40 12.34
N VAL A 81 7.76 6.68 12.86
CA VAL A 81 7.94 7.32 14.18
C VAL A 81 7.87 8.83 14.03
N ARG A 82 8.64 9.36 13.07
CA ARG A 82 8.75 10.80 12.83
C ARG A 82 9.12 11.10 11.39
N SER A 83 8.53 12.16 10.84
CA SER A 83 8.95 12.71 9.55
C SER A 83 9.98 13.83 9.78
N LEU A 84 11.14 13.71 9.15
CA LEU A 84 12.10 14.82 9.05
C LEU A 84 11.72 15.62 7.82
N ALA A 85 10.82 16.60 8.03
CA ALA A 85 10.41 17.54 7.01
C ALA A 85 11.53 18.55 6.74
N ASP A 86 12.55 18.14 5.98
CA ASP A 86 13.56 19.04 5.43
C ASP A 86 13.69 18.83 3.91
N PRO A 87 13.25 19.77 3.06
CA PRO A 87 13.34 19.64 1.61
C PRO A 87 14.79 19.78 1.14
N PRO A 88 15.22 19.05 0.09
CA PRO A 88 14.40 18.38 -0.93
C PRO A 88 14.18 16.87 -0.73
N ASP A 89 14.83 16.26 0.26
CA ASP A 89 14.81 14.82 0.52
C ASP A 89 14.07 14.52 1.82
N SER A 90 12.72 14.58 1.78
CA SER A 90 11.90 14.25 2.95
C SER A 90 12.24 12.85 3.45
N SER A 91 12.97 12.82 4.56
CA SER A 91 13.39 11.59 5.23
C SER A 91 12.42 11.32 6.37
N LEU A 92 12.30 10.06 6.74
CA LEU A 92 11.46 9.61 7.82
C LEU A 92 12.24 8.61 8.66
N ILE A 93 11.98 8.61 9.95
CA ILE A 93 12.41 7.54 10.84
C ILE A 93 11.23 6.61 11.01
N ALA A 94 11.47 5.32 10.75
CA ALA A 94 10.50 4.27 10.97
C ALA A 94 11.07 3.16 11.86
N HIS A 95 10.16 2.52 12.58
CA HIS A 95 10.44 1.41 13.48
C HIS A 95 10.15 0.09 12.78
N VAL A 96 11.11 -0.82 12.78
CA VAL A 96 10.95 -2.15 12.18
C VAL A 96 10.04 -3.01 13.06
N GLN A 97 8.89 -3.46 12.54
CA GLN A 97 7.93 -4.35 13.23
C GLN A 97 7.90 -5.78 12.65
N GLY A 98 8.87 -6.12 11.81
CA GLY A 98 8.96 -7.43 11.14
C GLY A 98 9.22 -8.63 12.05
N ASN A 99 9.40 -9.78 11.41
CA ASN A 99 9.64 -11.05 12.07
C ASN A 99 11.00 -11.05 12.81
N PRO A 100 11.08 -11.51 14.08
CA PRO A 100 12.30 -11.57 14.89
C PRO A 100 13.46 -12.40 14.33
N SER A 101 13.26 -13.18 13.27
CA SER A 101 14.30 -14.02 12.65
C SER A 101 15.26 -13.24 11.72
N GLY A 102 15.47 -11.94 11.95
CA GLY A 102 16.38 -11.12 11.16
C GLY A 102 17.83 -11.54 11.36
N GLU A 103 18.24 -12.62 10.69
CA GLU A 103 19.64 -12.98 10.50
C GLU A 103 20.34 -11.82 9.76
N TRP A 104 21.57 -11.50 10.13
CA TRP A 104 22.36 -10.53 9.37
C TRP A 104 22.37 -10.97 7.88
N PRO A 105 22.06 -10.09 6.91
CA PRO A 105 22.18 -8.64 6.92
C PRO A 105 20.89 -7.84 7.19
N PHE A 106 19.79 -8.47 7.62
CA PHE A 106 18.50 -7.78 7.75
C PHE A 106 18.42 -6.87 8.98
N CYS A 107 17.55 -5.85 8.90
CA CYS A 107 17.28 -4.96 10.02
C CYS A 107 16.60 -5.72 11.16
N GLN A 108 17.11 -5.53 12.38
CA GLN A 108 16.53 -6.13 13.58
C GLN A 108 15.17 -5.52 13.90
N VAL A 109 14.33 -6.30 14.57
CA VAL A 109 13.05 -5.84 15.10
C VAL A 109 13.30 -4.76 16.14
N HIS A 110 12.46 -3.73 16.09
CA HIS A 110 12.56 -2.54 16.92
C HIS A 110 13.80 -1.66 16.73
N ALA A 111 14.51 -1.83 15.61
CA ALA A 111 15.47 -0.82 15.17
C ALA A 111 14.71 0.37 14.56
N GLU A 112 15.18 1.57 14.88
CA GLU A 112 14.81 2.79 14.18
C GLU A 112 15.73 2.94 12.96
N VAL A 113 15.12 3.08 11.79
CA VAL A 113 15.83 3.25 10.52
C VAL A 113 15.43 4.55 9.83
N VAL A 114 16.39 5.18 9.15
CA VAL A 114 16.18 6.37 8.34
C VAL A 114 15.92 5.95 6.89
N LEU A 115 14.78 6.39 6.36
CA LEU A 115 14.29 6.08 5.02
C LEU A 115 13.88 7.35 4.30
N LYS A 116 13.82 7.31 2.97
CA LYS A 116 13.18 8.39 2.20
C LYS A 116 11.70 8.07 1.99
N THR A 117 10.84 9.09 1.97
CA THR A 117 9.40 8.92 1.73
C THR A 117 9.07 8.21 0.41
N HIS A 118 9.88 8.39 -0.64
CA HIS A 118 9.68 7.71 -1.92
C HIS A 118 10.11 6.25 -1.92
N GLN A 119 10.82 5.79 -0.89
CA GLN A 119 11.28 4.41 -0.77
C GLN A 119 10.29 3.53 0.00
N VAL A 120 9.13 4.06 0.39
CA VAL A 120 8.13 3.39 1.22
C VAL A 120 6.71 3.60 0.70
N PHE A 121 5.83 2.63 0.97
CA PHE A 121 4.42 2.68 0.60
C PHE A 121 3.50 2.24 1.75
N GLN A 122 2.35 2.91 1.91
CA GLN A 122 1.32 2.52 2.89
C GLN A 122 0.51 1.28 2.46
N LYS A 123 0.53 0.95 1.16
CA LYS A 123 -0.37 -0.07 0.61
C LYS A 123 0.30 -1.46 0.72
N PRO A 124 -0.32 -2.44 1.41
CA PRO A 124 0.21 -3.79 1.40
C PRO A 124 0.19 -4.36 -0.03
N ALA A 125 1.20 -5.17 -0.36
CA ALA A 125 1.43 -5.77 -1.68
C ALA A 125 0.23 -6.58 -2.25
N VAL A 126 -0.79 -6.86 -1.43
CA VAL A 126 -2.05 -7.52 -1.81
C VAL A 126 -2.72 -6.82 -2.99
N PHE A 127 -2.59 -5.49 -3.09
CA PHE A 127 -3.18 -4.76 -4.21
C PHE A 127 -2.45 -4.98 -5.55
N GLY A 128 -1.16 -5.32 -5.51
CA GLY A 128 -0.39 -5.75 -6.68
C GLY A 128 -0.91 -7.07 -7.22
N MET A 129 -1.16 -8.04 -6.33
CA MET A 129 -1.67 -9.37 -6.67
C MET A 129 -3.07 -9.33 -7.32
N VAL A 130 -3.95 -8.42 -6.85
CA VAL A 130 -5.27 -8.20 -7.44
C VAL A 130 -5.15 -7.56 -8.84
N ARG A 131 -4.26 -6.56 -8.99
CA ARG A 131 -3.98 -5.91 -10.28
C ARG A 131 -3.39 -6.88 -11.30
N GLU A 132 -2.42 -7.70 -10.91
CA GLU A 132 -1.81 -8.72 -11.78
C GLU A 132 -2.82 -9.78 -12.20
N SER A 133 -3.70 -10.21 -11.30
CA SER A 133 -4.79 -11.15 -11.61
C SER A 133 -5.79 -10.56 -12.60
N LEU A 134 -6.15 -9.28 -12.46
CA LEU A 134 -7.04 -8.56 -13.38
C LEU A 134 -6.40 -8.39 -14.77
N ILE A 135 -5.13 -7.99 -14.84
CA ILE A 135 -4.42 -7.82 -16.12
C ILE A 135 -4.24 -9.17 -16.82
N GLY A 136 -3.97 -10.25 -16.08
CA GLY A 136 -3.87 -11.60 -16.63
C GLY A 136 -5.18 -12.11 -17.25
N LEU A 137 -6.34 -11.67 -16.74
CA LEU A 137 -7.65 -12.06 -17.26
C LEU A 137 -8.05 -11.25 -18.52
N PHE A 138 -7.68 -9.96 -18.61
CA PHE A 138 -7.96 -9.10 -19.77
C PHE A 138 -6.99 -9.30 -20.95
N ARG A 139 -5.92 -10.07 -20.78
CA ARG A 139 -4.92 -10.36 -21.82
C ARG A 139 -5.11 -11.71 -22.52
N ARG A 140 -6.18 -12.44 -22.16
CA ARG A 140 -6.71 -13.61 -22.87
C ARG A 140 -7.88 -13.19 -23.74
#